data_AF-A0A7C3DXQ2-F1
#
_entry.id   AF-A0A7C3DXQ2-F1
#
_cell.length_a   1.000
_cell.length_b   1.000
_cell.length_c   1.000
_cell.angle_alpha   90.00
_cell.angle_beta   90.00
_cell.angle_gamma   90.00
#
_symmetry.space_group_name_H-M   'P 1'
#
loop_
_entity.id
_entity.type
_entity.pdbx_description
1 polymer ?
#
loop_
_entity_poly.entity_id
_entity_poly.type
_entity_poly.pdbx_seq_one_letter_code
_entity_poly.pdbx_strand_id
1 'polypeptide(L)'
;MARKRSSIGEKVADFADSLTLLGLRLGAAAFLLVLGYIIYGLASGSVARAAEFSLDDQMRVYENIALACRLLSISGIVFVLCAAVRYYTEETLGYILSITGTALYLGTPWVFSAFVAESALRSNQAIASIVWTFRVFGMVMFVPGFVLVIRDVLLRITFARLKAEIAKKRREYGISSFIVGEISEEDEDKPPVRRPGIYAKCWQTSYCRDFVRQFCPAYEKRKSCWKIKSGCMCDEGLMLKAMRVKSKEAEFFEKDLRYRHGAVTEGQLTAAQKRKRCRECVIYQFHQQQKYKLVSPLVLPAAVAALYYLFPWFESRFDDAVRFIDKFMSKVSFLPQAAGSMPQQPSVPDIFFWLFFIWLAILIISYSLHFVEWCIFKLQI
;
A
#
# COMPACT_ATOMS: atom_id res chain seq x y z
N MET A 1 28.18 -19.11 -11.50
CA MET A 1 27.42 -18.19 -12.37
C MET A 1 25.99 -18.71 -12.54
N ALA A 2 25.13 -18.51 -11.53
CA ALA A 2 23.73 -18.94 -11.57
C ALA A 2 22.81 -17.75 -11.23
N ARG A 3 21.66 -17.68 -11.92
CA ARG A 3 20.55 -16.73 -11.76
C ARG A 3 20.81 -15.26 -12.13
N LYS A 4 20.71 -14.95 -13.42
CA LYS A 4 20.32 -13.60 -13.90
C LYS A 4 19.06 -13.60 -14.79
N ARG A 5 18.44 -14.77 -15.03
CA ARG A 5 17.22 -14.93 -15.85
C ARG A 5 15.90 -14.69 -15.09
N SER A 6 15.90 -14.48 -13.76
CA SER A 6 14.66 -14.19 -13.00
C SER A 6 14.18 -12.74 -13.10
N SER A 7 15.02 -11.81 -13.59
CA SER A 7 14.71 -10.38 -13.49
C SER A 7 13.55 -9.89 -14.36
N ILE A 8 13.24 -10.54 -15.49
CA ILE A 8 12.18 -10.06 -16.39
C ILE A 8 10.82 -10.55 -15.91
N GLY A 9 10.69 -11.84 -15.55
CA GLY A 9 9.45 -12.40 -15.05
C GLY A 9 8.99 -11.76 -13.75
N GLU A 10 9.92 -11.47 -12.84
CA GLU A 10 9.64 -10.79 -11.57
C GLU A 10 9.12 -9.36 -11.80
N LYS A 11 9.75 -8.60 -12.70
CA LYS A 11 9.28 -7.25 -13.08
C LYS A 11 7.90 -7.25 -13.75
N VAL A 12 7.61 -8.24 -14.59
CA VAL A 12 6.30 -8.36 -15.24
C VAL A 12 5.22 -8.72 -14.21
N ALA A 13 5.53 -9.61 -13.26
CA ALA A 13 4.63 -9.96 -12.16
C ALA A 13 4.37 -8.75 -11.24
N ASP A 14 5.41 -8.02 -10.85
CA ASP A 14 5.30 -6.81 -10.01
C ASP A 14 4.47 -5.71 -10.70
N PHE A 15 4.65 -5.54 -12.01
CA PHE A 15 3.88 -4.59 -12.80
C PHE A 15 2.41 -5.00 -12.90
N ALA A 16 2.13 -6.28 -13.15
CA ALA A 16 0.76 -6.81 -13.18
C ALA A 16 0.08 -6.70 -11.80
N ASP A 17 0.79 -6.96 -10.71
CA ASP A 17 0.26 -6.79 -9.35
C ASP A 17 -0.07 -5.32 -9.06
N SER A 18 0.82 -4.41 -9.46
CA SER A 18 0.61 -2.96 -9.30
C SER A 18 -0.58 -2.46 -10.13
N LEU A 19 -0.72 -2.93 -11.37
CA LEU A 19 -1.81 -2.56 -12.28
C LEU A 19 -3.15 -3.09 -11.78
N THR A 20 -3.21 -4.34 -11.31
CA THR A 20 -4.44 -4.92 -10.75
C THR A 20 -4.83 -4.26 -9.43
N LEU A 21 -3.86 -3.88 -8.59
CA LEU A 21 -4.14 -3.12 -7.36
C LEU A 21 -4.70 -1.73 -7.66
N LEU A 22 -4.11 -1.03 -8.62
CA LEU A 22 -4.60 0.27 -9.08
C LEU A 22 -6.02 0.15 -9.67
N GLY A 23 -6.21 -0.81 -10.56
CA GLY A 23 -7.51 -1.09 -11.20
C GLY A 23 -8.58 -1.46 -10.18
N LEU A 24 -8.24 -2.24 -9.15
CA LEU A 24 -9.15 -2.59 -8.06
C LEU A 24 -9.56 -1.34 -7.26
N ARG A 25 -8.61 -0.47 -6.90
CA ARG A 25 -8.89 0.75 -6.12
C ARG A 25 -9.71 1.76 -6.91
N LEU A 26 -9.33 2.03 -8.16
CA LEU A 26 -10.04 2.95 -9.05
C LEU A 26 -11.42 2.41 -9.41
N GLY A 27 -11.53 1.11 -9.73
CA GLY A 27 -12.79 0.43 -10.00
C GLY A 27 -13.74 0.48 -8.81
N ALA A 28 -13.26 0.16 -7.60
CA ALA A 28 -14.05 0.23 -6.38
C ALA A 28 -14.53 1.65 -6.06
N ALA A 29 -13.64 2.64 -6.15
CA ALA A 29 -13.99 4.03 -5.90
C ALA A 29 -15.03 4.56 -6.90
N ALA A 30 -14.81 4.33 -8.20
CA ALA A 30 -15.76 4.71 -9.24
C ALA A 30 -17.11 3.99 -9.07
N PHE A 31 -17.09 2.69 -8.79
CA PHE A 31 -18.30 1.89 -8.55
C PHE A 31 -19.12 2.44 -7.37
N LEU A 32 -18.49 2.69 -6.22
CA LEU A 32 -19.18 3.21 -5.04
C LEU A 32 -19.72 4.62 -5.25
N LEU A 33 -18.98 5.50 -5.94
CA LEU A 33 -19.43 6.86 -6.25
C LEU A 33 -20.65 6.85 -7.17
N VAL A 34 -20.60 6.06 -8.25
CA VAL A 34 -21.70 5.98 -9.22
C VAL A 34 -22.91 5.26 -8.61
N LEU A 35 -22.70 4.23 -7.79
CA LEU A 35 -23.75 3.56 -7.03
C LEU A 35 -24.43 4.54 -6.06
N GLY A 36 -23.64 5.32 -5.32
CA GLY A 36 -24.15 6.36 -4.43
C GLY A 36 -24.96 7.42 -5.18
N TYR A 37 -24.52 7.81 -6.37
CA TYR A 37 -25.25 8.74 -7.24
C TYR A 37 -26.61 8.18 -7.69
N ILE A 38 -26.67 6.91 -8.10
CA ILE A 38 -27.93 6.25 -8.49
C ILE A 38 -28.86 6.13 -7.27
N ILE A 39 -28.34 5.72 -6.12
CA ILE A 39 -29.12 5.63 -4.86
C ILE A 39 -29.65 7.01 -4.47
N TYR A 40 -28.85 8.07 -4.60
CA TYR A 40 -29.28 9.44 -4.35
C TYR A 40 -30.42 9.88 -5.31
N GLY A 41 -30.31 9.56 -6.60
CA GLY A 41 -31.37 9.83 -7.58
C GLY A 41 -32.68 9.10 -7.25
N LEU A 42 -32.59 7.85 -6.81
CA LEU A 42 -33.74 7.05 -6.38
C LEU A 42 -34.35 7.58 -5.06
N ALA A 43 -33.52 7.82 -4.05
CA ALA A 43 -33.95 8.26 -2.71
C ALA A 43 -34.53 9.68 -2.72
N SER A 44 -34.03 10.57 -3.58
CA SER A 44 -34.60 11.91 -3.75
C SER A 44 -35.95 11.92 -4.47
N GLY A 45 -36.38 10.79 -5.04
CA GLY A 45 -37.62 10.66 -5.81
C GLY A 45 -37.62 11.45 -7.12
N SER A 46 -36.50 12.06 -7.51
CA SER A 46 -36.36 12.84 -8.74
C SER A 46 -36.39 11.94 -9.98
N VAL A 47 -35.77 10.76 -9.91
CA VAL A 47 -35.80 9.77 -10.99
C VAL A 47 -37.22 9.22 -11.18
N ALA A 48 -37.96 8.98 -10.10
CA ALA A 48 -39.33 8.48 -10.18
C ALA A 48 -40.30 9.50 -10.79
N ARG A 49 -40.17 10.78 -10.40
CA ARG A 49 -40.96 11.90 -10.92
C ARG A 49 -40.43 12.48 -12.23
N ALA A 50 -39.41 11.88 -12.85
CA ALA A 50 -38.81 12.42 -14.06
C ALA A 50 -39.87 12.72 -15.14
N ALA A 51 -40.87 11.84 -15.30
CA ALA A 51 -41.97 12.00 -16.26
C ALA A 51 -42.86 13.25 -16.02
N GLU A 52 -42.79 13.89 -14.85
CA GLU A 52 -43.53 15.12 -14.52
C GLU A 52 -42.73 16.39 -14.87
N PHE A 53 -41.43 16.29 -15.15
CA PHE A 53 -40.59 17.45 -15.47
C PHE A 53 -40.80 17.94 -16.90
N SER A 54 -40.22 19.11 -17.22
CA SER A 54 -40.15 19.63 -18.59
C SER A 54 -39.43 18.63 -19.52
N LEU A 55 -39.73 18.66 -20.83
CA LEU A 55 -39.11 17.74 -21.80
C LEU A 55 -37.57 17.83 -21.80
N ASP A 56 -37.02 19.03 -21.63
CA ASP A 56 -35.57 19.25 -21.59
C ASP A 56 -34.93 18.65 -20.33
N ASP A 57 -35.56 18.84 -19.16
CA ASP A 57 -35.09 18.27 -17.89
C ASP A 57 -35.24 16.74 -17.87
N GLN A 58 -36.31 16.21 -18.48
CA GLN A 58 -36.52 14.77 -18.66
C GLN A 58 -35.35 14.13 -19.40
N MET A 59 -34.99 14.69 -20.56
CA MET A 59 -33.88 14.18 -21.36
C MET A 59 -32.56 14.22 -20.59
N ARG A 60 -32.28 15.32 -19.86
CA ARG A 60 -31.08 15.44 -19.02
C ARG A 60 -31.00 14.37 -17.94
N VAL A 61 -32.10 14.12 -17.24
CA VAL A 61 -32.16 13.09 -16.18
C VAL A 61 -31.93 11.70 -16.78
N TYR A 62 -32.57 11.38 -17.90
CA TYR A 62 -32.42 10.09 -18.57
C TYR A 62 -31.01 9.86 -19.12
N GLU A 63 -30.39 10.87 -19.72
CA GLU A 63 -29.02 10.79 -20.19
C GLU A 63 -28.02 10.59 -19.04
N ASN A 64 -28.18 11.36 -17.96
CA ASN A 64 -27.34 11.25 -16.77
C ASN A 64 -27.46 9.87 -16.11
N ILE A 65 -28.67 9.31 -15.99
CA ILE A 65 -28.88 7.96 -15.46
C ILE A 65 -28.31 6.91 -16.40
N ALA A 66 -28.50 7.04 -17.71
CA ALA A 66 -27.93 6.11 -18.69
C ALA A 66 -26.39 6.10 -18.64
N LEU A 67 -25.77 7.27 -18.52
CA LEU A 67 -24.32 7.42 -18.35
C LEU A 67 -23.86 6.79 -17.02
N ALA A 68 -24.56 7.06 -15.92
CA ALA A 68 -24.27 6.45 -14.62
C ALA A 68 -24.35 4.92 -14.69
N CYS A 69 -25.40 4.36 -15.29
CA CYS A 69 -25.55 2.92 -15.47
C CYS A 69 -24.39 2.29 -16.29
N ARG A 70 -23.96 2.96 -17.38
CA ARG A 70 -22.79 2.51 -18.17
C ARG A 70 -21.51 2.57 -17.34
N LEU A 71 -21.26 3.66 -16.62
CA LEU A 71 -20.08 3.80 -15.77
C LEU A 71 -20.08 2.79 -14.62
N LEU A 72 -21.23 2.51 -14.01
CA LEU A 72 -21.38 1.48 -12.98
C LEU A 72 -21.02 0.10 -13.53
N SER A 73 -21.50 -0.22 -14.73
CA SER A 73 -21.19 -1.48 -15.40
C SER A 73 -19.70 -1.62 -15.69
N ILE A 74 -19.07 -0.59 -16.29
CA ILE A 74 -17.65 -0.61 -16.66
C ILE A 74 -16.77 -0.71 -15.41
N SER A 75 -16.99 0.17 -14.42
CA SER A 75 -16.23 0.16 -13.16
C SER A 75 -16.43 -1.14 -12.38
N GLY A 76 -17.65 -1.67 -12.38
CA GLY A 76 -17.99 -2.96 -11.80
C GLY A 76 -17.25 -4.12 -12.46
N ILE A 77 -17.22 -4.19 -13.80
CA ILE A 77 -16.46 -5.21 -14.54
C ILE A 77 -14.97 -5.12 -14.21
N VAL A 78 -14.39 -3.92 -14.25
CA VAL A 78 -12.97 -3.70 -13.91
C VAL A 78 -12.67 -4.13 -12.47
N PHE A 79 -13.54 -3.77 -11.53
CA PHE A 79 -13.43 -4.16 -10.12
C PHE A 79 -13.46 -5.68 -9.95
N VAL A 80 -14.45 -6.37 -10.53
CA VAL A 80 -14.61 -7.83 -10.41
C VAL A 80 -13.44 -8.56 -11.07
N LEU A 81 -12.98 -8.12 -12.25
CA LEU A 81 -11.85 -8.75 -12.94
C LEU A 81 -10.55 -8.54 -12.16
N CYS A 82 -10.26 -7.34 -11.68
CA CYS A 82 -9.07 -7.07 -10.88
C CYS A 82 -9.10 -7.83 -9.55
N ALA A 83 -10.26 -7.93 -8.91
CA ALA A 83 -10.45 -8.72 -7.70
C ALA A 83 -10.20 -10.22 -7.96
N ALA A 84 -10.80 -10.76 -9.03
CA ALA A 84 -10.66 -12.17 -9.40
C ALA A 84 -9.21 -12.56 -9.75
N VAL A 85 -8.46 -11.67 -10.41
CA VAL A 85 -7.03 -11.89 -10.72
C VAL A 85 -6.17 -11.78 -9.46
N ARG A 86 -6.36 -10.73 -8.65
CA ARG A 86 -5.52 -10.46 -7.48
C ARG A 86 -5.72 -11.50 -6.37
N TYR A 87 -6.98 -11.82 -6.09
CA TYR A 87 -7.36 -12.76 -5.04
C TYR A 87 -7.67 -14.15 -5.62
N TYR A 88 -7.03 -14.50 -6.74
CA TYR A 88 -7.21 -15.80 -7.39
C TYR A 88 -6.89 -16.97 -6.46
N THR A 89 -5.98 -16.81 -5.50
CA THR A 89 -5.63 -17.85 -4.53
C THR A 89 -6.57 -17.93 -3.33
N GLU A 90 -7.39 -16.90 -3.09
CA GLU A 90 -8.29 -16.85 -1.95
C GLU A 90 -9.61 -17.55 -2.27
N GLU A 91 -9.92 -18.59 -1.49
CA GLU A 91 -11.10 -19.44 -1.70
C GLU A 91 -12.40 -18.68 -1.39
N THR A 92 -12.35 -17.75 -0.43
CA THR A 92 -13.51 -17.00 0.06
C THR A 92 -14.11 -16.07 -0.99
N LEU A 93 -13.28 -15.55 -1.91
CA LEU A 93 -13.72 -14.58 -2.92
C LEU A 93 -14.77 -15.17 -3.87
N GLY A 94 -14.57 -16.41 -4.34
CA GLY A 94 -15.47 -17.06 -5.27
C GLY A 94 -16.89 -17.19 -4.70
N TYR A 95 -17.00 -17.57 -3.43
CA TYR A 95 -18.28 -17.66 -2.72
C TYR A 95 -18.94 -16.29 -2.55
N ILE A 96 -18.20 -15.28 -2.13
CA ILE A 96 -18.72 -13.92 -1.94
C ILE A 96 -19.27 -13.36 -3.26
N LEU A 97 -18.51 -13.49 -4.35
CA LEU A 97 -18.92 -13.02 -5.69
C LEU A 97 -20.16 -13.76 -6.20
N SER A 98 -20.22 -15.09 -6.01
CA SER A 98 -21.35 -15.91 -6.46
C SER A 98 -22.63 -15.61 -5.70
N ILE A 99 -22.55 -15.52 -4.36
CA ILE A 99 -23.71 -15.22 -3.50
C ILE A 99 -24.21 -13.81 -3.78
N THR A 100 -23.30 -12.82 -3.81
CA THR A 100 -23.66 -11.41 -4.07
C THR A 100 -24.23 -11.25 -5.48
N GLY A 101 -23.62 -11.88 -6.49
CA GLY A 101 -24.13 -11.84 -7.87
C GLY A 101 -25.52 -12.45 -8.02
N THR A 102 -25.77 -13.58 -7.34
CA THR A 102 -27.10 -14.22 -7.31
C THR A 102 -28.13 -13.34 -6.60
N ALA A 103 -27.76 -12.78 -5.44
CA ALA A 103 -28.61 -11.88 -4.67
C ALA A 103 -28.95 -10.61 -5.47
N LEU A 104 -28.01 -10.04 -6.20
CA LEU A 104 -28.27 -8.89 -7.06
C LEU A 104 -29.15 -9.26 -8.26
N TYR A 105 -28.87 -10.37 -8.94
CA TYR A 105 -29.63 -10.76 -10.12
C TYR A 105 -31.11 -11.08 -9.81
N LEU A 106 -31.35 -11.84 -8.74
CA LEU A 106 -32.70 -12.26 -8.34
C LEU A 106 -33.39 -11.27 -7.40
N GLY A 107 -32.63 -10.59 -6.54
CA GLY A 107 -33.17 -9.67 -5.54
C GLY A 107 -33.52 -8.30 -6.10
N THR A 108 -32.86 -7.82 -7.17
CA THR A 108 -33.12 -6.48 -7.73
C THR A 108 -34.59 -6.28 -8.11
N PRO A 109 -35.25 -7.16 -8.91
CA PRO A 109 -36.66 -6.99 -9.23
C PRO A 109 -37.56 -6.90 -7.99
N TRP A 110 -37.28 -7.74 -6.99
CA TRP A 110 -38.05 -7.77 -5.74
C TRP A 110 -37.89 -6.47 -4.95
N VAL A 111 -36.66 -6.00 -4.74
CA VAL A 111 -36.39 -4.73 -4.05
C VAL A 111 -37.07 -3.56 -4.76
N PHE A 112 -36.92 -3.44 -6.08
CA PHE A 112 -37.53 -2.33 -6.82
C PHE A 112 -39.06 -2.38 -6.79
N SER A 113 -39.67 -3.57 -6.83
CA SER A 113 -41.13 -3.70 -6.72
C SER A 113 -41.67 -3.30 -5.34
N ALA A 114 -40.85 -3.36 -4.28
CA ALA A 114 -41.24 -2.95 -2.94
C ALA A 114 -41.18 -1.43 -2.73
N PHE A 115 -40.28 -0.73 -3.44
CA PHE A 115 -40.05 0.72 -3.26
C PHE A 115 -40.64 1.60 -4.38
N VAL A 116 -40.95 1.03 -5.54
CA VAL A 116 -41.43 1.77 -6.72
C VAL A 116 -42.78 1.22 -7.16
N ALA A 117 -43.76 2.09 -7.38
CA ALA A 117 -45.06 1.70 -7.90
C ALA A 117 -44.94 1.02 -9.28
N GLU A 118 -45.73 -0.03 -9.52
CA GLU A 118 -45.67 -0.83 -10.75
C GLU A 118 -45.90 0.02 -12.02
N SER A 119 -46.73 1.06 -11.93
CA SER A 119 -46.97 2.02 -13.02
C SER A 119 -45.69 2.79 -13.40
N ALA A 120 -44.87 3.19 -12.43
CA ALA A 120 -43.60 3.87 -12.66
C ALA A 120 -42.54 2.92 -13.24
N LEU A 121 -42.53 1.64 -12.84
CA LEU A 121 -41.64 0.62 -13.42
C LEU A 121 -41.88 0.40 -14.92
N ARG A 122 -43.14 0.48 -15.37
CA ARG A 122 -43.50 0.26 -16.79
C ARG A 122 -43.34 1.51 -17.66
N SER A 123 -43.60 2.70 -17.09
CA SER A 123 -43.60 3.95 -17.85
C SER A 123 -42.25 4.67 -17.87
N ASN A 124 -41.39 4.46 -16.86
CA ASN A 124 -40.15 5.22 -16.71
C ASN A 124 -38.92 4.42 -17.17
N GLN A 125 -38.39 4.79 -18.35
CA GLN A 125 -37.22 4.15 -18.96
C GLN A 125 -35.97 4.20 -18.08
N ALA A 126 -35.81 5.22 -17.22
CA ALA A 126 -34.65 5.32 -16.34
C ALA A 126 -34.64 4.23 -15.26
N ILE A 127 -35.79 3.97 -14.64
CA ILE A 127 -35.94 2.92 -13.63
C ILE A 127 -35.69 1.55 -14.27
N ALA A 128 -36.27 1.31 -15.45
CA ALA A 128 -36.04 0.08 -16.20
C ALA A 128 -34.55 -0.13 -16.52
N SER A 129 -33.84 0.93 -16.91
CA SER A 129 -32.40 0.90 -17.20
C SER A 129 -31.57 0.59 -15.96
N ILE A 130 -31.93 1.14 -14.80
CA ILE A 130 -31.27 0.86 -13.52
C ILE A 130 -31.46 -0.62 -13.14
N VAL A 131 -32.70 -1.12 -13.15
CA VAL A 131 -33.02 -2.52 -12.83
C VAL A 131 -32.25 -3.48 -13.74
N TRP A 132 -32.24 -3.21 -15.05
CA TRP A 132 -31.48 -3.99 -16.01
C TRP A 132 -29.98 -4.00 -15.70
N THR A 133 -29.41 -2.83 -15.40
CA THR A 133 -27.99 -2.67 -15.09
C THR A 133 -27.57 -3.46 -13.86
N PHE A 134 -28.35 -3.42 -12.77
CA PHE A 134 -28.08 -4.21 -11.57
C PHE A 134 -28.15 -5.72 -11.83
N ARG A 135 -29.06 -6.18 -12.69
CA ARG A 135 -29.12 -7.59 -13.09
C ARG A 135 -27.90 -8.00 -13.91
N VAL A 136 -27.52 -7.21 -14.90
CA VAL A 136 -26.31 -7.45 -15.69
C VAL A 136 -25.07 -7.48 -14.80
N PHE A 137 -24.96 -6.52 -13.87
CA PHE A 137 -23.87 -6.49 -12.91
C PHE A 137 -23.87 -7.72 -11.99
N GLY A 138 -25.04 -8.18 -11.54
CA GLY A 138 -25.19 -9.43 -10.81
C GLY A 138 -24.66 -10.64 -11.59
N MET A 139 -24.95 -10.72 -12.90
CA MET A 139 -24.36 -11.76 -13.76
C MET A 139 -22.83 -11.63 -13.88
N VAL A 140 -22.32 -10.41 -14.06
CA VAL A 140 -20.88 -10.13 -14.15
C VAL A 140 -20.14 -10.55 -12.87
N MET A 141 -20.75 -10.44 -11.69
CA MET A 141 -20.18 -10.97 -10.44
C MET A 141 -20.32 -12.50 -10.35
N PHE A 142 -21.48 -13.03 -10.71
CA PHE A 142 -21.81 -14.44 -10.57
C PHE A 142 -20.91 -15.34 -11.43
N VAL A 143 -20.72 -15.01 -12.71
CA VAL A 143 -19.96 -15.86 -13.65
C VAL A 143 -18.51 -16.12 -13.19
N PRO A 144 -17.66 -15.10 -12.95
CA PRO A 144 -16.29 -15.33 -12.46
C PRO A 144 -16.28 -15.92 -11.05
N GLY A 145 -17.23 -15.55 -10.18
CA GLY A 145 -17.38 -16.17 -8.86
C GLY A 145 -17.61 -17.67 -8.95
N PHE A 146 -18.52 -18.10 -9.81
CA PHE A 146 -18.87 -19.50 -10.00
C PHE A 146 -17.69 -20.31 -10.58
N VAL A 147 -16.95 -19.73 -11.52
CA VAL A 147 -15.72 -20.33 -12.06
C VAL A 147 -14.67 -20.52 -10.96
N LEU A 148 -14.48 -19.54 -10.06
CA LEU A 148 -13.56 -19.66 -8.93
C LEU A 148 -14.00 -20.74 -7.93
N VAL A 149 -15.30 -20.86 -7.66
CA VAL A 149 -15.85 -21.91 -6.79
C VAL A 149 -15.63 -23.31 -7.39
N ILE A 150 -15.92 -23.50 -8.67
CA ILE A 150 -15.65 -24.78 -9.36
C ILE A 150 -14.15 -25.13 -9.25
N ARG A 151 -13.28 -24.16 -9.52
CA ARG A 151 -11.84 -24.37 -9.41
C ARG A 151 -11.43 -24.77 -7.99
N ASP A 152 -11.91 -24.08 -6.96
CA ASP A 152 -11.60 -24.40 -5.56
C ASP A 152 -12.02 -25.84 -5.22
N VAL A 153 -13.23 -26.23 -5.60
CA VAL A 153 -13.71 -27.61 -5.43
C VAL A 153 -12.79 -28.62 -6.12
N LEU A 154 -12.36 -28.35 -7.36
CA LEU A 154 -11.41 -29.23 -8.08
C LEU A 154 -10.03 -29.29 -7.41
N LEU A 155 -9.50 -28.15 -6.93
CA LEU A 155 -8.22 -28.11 -6.21
C LEU A 155 -8.29 -28.87 -4.89
N ARG A 156 -9.39 -28.74 -4.13
CA ARG A 156 -9.59 -29.50 -2.89
C ARG A 156 -9.65 -31.00 -3.14
N ILE A 157 -10.38 -31.44 -4.17
CA ILE A 157 -10.46 -32.85 -4.54
C ILE A 157 -9.07 -33.39 -4.94
N THR A 158 -8.29 -32.63 -5.71
CA THR A 158 -6.94 -33.04 -6.15
C THR A 158 -5.91 -33.01 -5.03
N PHE A 159 -5.88 -31.97 -4.20
CA PHE A 159 -4.97 -31.89 -3.04
C PHE A 159 -5.33 -32.90 -1.94
N ALA A 160 -6.60 -33.22 -1.74
CA ALA A 160 -7.00 -34.29 -0.81
C ALA A 160 -6.42 -35.65 -1.24
N ARG A 161 -6.47 -35.95 -2.54
CA ARG A 161 -5.84 -37.16 -3.11
C ARG A 161 -4.32 -37.16 -2.89
N LEU A 162 -3.65 -36.04 -3.15
CA LEU A 162 -2.20 -35.92 -2.95
C LEU A 162 -1.79 -36.04 -1.47
N LYS A 163 -2.52 -35.39 -0.56
CA LYS A 163 -2.28 -35.51 0.90
C LYS A 163 -2.48 -36.95 1.37
N ALA A 164 -3.49 -37.65 0.87
CA ALA A 164 -3.69 -39.07 1.16
C ALA A 164 -2.50 -39.92 0.67
N GLU A 165 -1.95 -39.62 -0.50
CA GLU A 165 -0.79 -40.31 -1.06
C GLU A 165 0.50 -40.01 -0.27
N ILE A 166 0.74 -38.75 0.11
CA ILE A 166 1.88 -38.35 0.94
C ILE A 166 1.76 -38.94 2.34
N ALA A 167 0.56 -38.99 2.93
CA ALA A 167 0.33 -39.62 4.22
C ALA A 167 0.60 -41.13 4.17
N LYS A 168 0.25 -41.80 3.07
CA LYS A 168 0.61 -43.20 2.80
C LYS A 168 2.14 -43.37 2.76
N LYS A 169 2.85 -42.54 1.99
CA LYS A 169 4.33 -42.56 1.90
C LYS A 169 5.02 -42.21 3.21
N ARG A 170 4.48 -41.29 4.02
CA ARG A 170 5.07 -40.92 5.32
C ARG A 170 5.00 -42.06 6.33
N ARG A 171 3.94 -42.89 6.30
CA ARG A 171 3.87 -44.14 7.10
C ARG A 171 4.87 -45.18 6.62
N GLU A 172 5.26 -45.12 5.36
CA GLU A 172 6.22 -46.05 4.74
C GLU A 172 7.69 -45.67 4.99
N TYR A 173 8.02 -44.38 5.24
CA TYR A 173 9.42 -43.89 5.31
C TYR A 173 9.88 -43.18 6.62
N GLY A 174 9.04 -42.87 7.60
CA GLY A 174 9.47 -42.59 8.99
C GLY A 174 10.34 -41.35 9.31
N ILE A 175 10.25 -40.21 8.59
CA ILE A 175 11.11 -39.03 8.84
C ILE A 175 10.34 -37.87 9.52
N SER A 176 10.76 -37.49 10.74
CA SER A 176 10.35 -36.24 11.40
C SER A 176 11.42 -35.69 12.35
N SER A 177 11.60 -34.35 12.34
CA SER A 177 12.38 -33.48 13.25
C SER A 177 13.75 -32.98 12.74
N PHE A 178 13.84 -31.69 12.39
CA PHE A 178 15.14 -31.01 12.18
C PHE A 178 15.16 -29.49 12.44
N ILE A 179 14.06 -28.77 12.70
CA ILE A 179 14.14 -27.29 12.79
C ILE A 179 13.26 -26.73 13.90
N VAL A 180 13.85 -26.38 15.05
CA VAL A 180 13.69 -25.12 15.82
C VAL A 180 14.79 -25.10 16.91
N GLY A 181 15.59 -24.04 16.98
CA GLY A 181 16.73 -23.89 17.89
C GLY A 181 16.40 -23.15 19.20
N GLU A 182 17.04 -23.59 20.28
CA GLU A 182 17.00 -23.01 21.63
C GLU A 182 17.94 -21.80 21.79
N ILE A 183 17.52 -20.85 22.64
CA ILE A 183 18.26 -19.65 23.06
C ILE A 183 18.77 -19.91 24.49
N SER A 184 20.06 -19.67 24.77
CA SER A 184 20.68 -19.89 26.08
C SER A 184 20.70 -18.63 26.97
N GLU A 185 20.56 -18.82 28.28
CA GLU A 185 20.28 -17.83 29.36
C GLU A 185 21.50 -17.02 29.90
N GLU A 186 22.70 -17.10 29.32
CA GLU A 186 23.94 -16.58 29.94
C GLU A 186 24.22 -15.06 29.81
N ASP A 187 23.28 -14.21 29.39
CA ASP A 187 23.57 -12.81 29.01
C ASP A 187 23.12 -11.71 30.03
N GLU A 188 22.78 -12.06 31.28
CA GLU A 188 22.20 -11.09 32.25
C GLU A 188 23.18 -10.12 32.96
N ASP A 189 24.50 -10.34 32.96
CA ASP A 189 25.42 -9.66 33.90
C ASP A 189 26.27 -8.50 33.34
N LYS A 190 25.87 -7.88 32.21
CA LYS A 190 26.64 -6.79 31.60
C LYS A 190 26.18 -5.41 32.10
N PRO A 191 27.09 -4.51 32.53
CA PRO A 191 26.74 -3.18 33.04
C PRO A 191 25.96 -2.37 32.00
N PRO A 192 25.01 -1.51 32.43
CA PRO A 192 24.16 -0.75 31.53
C PRO A 192 25.03 0.13 30.62
N VAL A 193 24.97 -0.17 29.32
CA VAL A 193 25.70 0.58 28.29
C VAL A 193 25.31 2.05 28.39
N ARG A 194 26.27 2.91 28.75
CA ARG A 194 26.09 4.38 28.78
C ARG A 194 25.53 4.81 27.43
N ARG A 195 24.39 5.50 27.43
CA ARG A 195 23.75 6.00 26.20
C ARG A 195 24.77 6.88 25.46
N PRO A 196 25.20 6.49 24.24
CA PRO A 196 26.18 7.27 23.50
C PRO A 196 25.62 8.66 23.20
N GLY A 197 26.48 9.68 23.30
CA GLY A 197 26.13 11.06 22.96
C GLY A 197 25.69 11.23 21.50
N ILE A 198 25.07 12.37 21.19
CA ILE A 198 24.69 12.72 19.82
C ILE A 198 25.96 12.71 18.95
N TYR A 199 25.93 11.93 17.86
CA TYR A 199 27.07 11.75 16.96
C TYR A 199 28.30 11.04 17.57
N ALA A 200 28.04 10.07 18.46
CA ALA A 200 29.09 9.22 19.02
C ALA A 200 29.94 8.52 17.96
N LYS A 201 31.25 8.51 18.18
CA LYS A 201 32.22 7.84 17.32
C LYS A 201 32.03 6.32 17.43
N CYS A 202 32.40 5.56 16.40
CA CYS A 202 32.13 4.10 16.38
C CYS A 202 32.68 3.35 17.60
N TRP A 203 33.84 3.75 18.14
CA TRP A 203 34.43 3.14 19.33
C TRP A 203 33.78 3.56 20.66
N GLN A 204 32.85 4.50 20.64
CA GLN A 204 32.04 4.88 21.81
C GLN A 204 30.71 4.08 21.85
N THR A 205 30.44 3.27 20.83
CA THR A 205 29.24 2.42 20.76
C THR A 205 29.52 1.01 21.29
N SER A 206 28.49 0.32 21.78
CA SER A 206 28.58 -1.08 22.25
C SER A 206 28.97 -2.08 21.15
N TYR A 207 28.84 -1.69 19.88
CA TYR A 207 29.22 -2.53 18.75
C TYR A 207 30.73 -2.63 18.55
N CYS A 208 31.52 -1.73 19.14
CA CYS A 208 32.98 -1.75 19.00
C CYS A 208 33.64 -2.48 20.18
N ARG A 209 34.06 -3.72 19.92
CA ARG A 209 34.79 -4.58 20.87
C ARG A 209 36.26 -4.16 21.02
N ASP A 210 36.84 -4.41 22.19
CA ASP A 210 38.20 -3.94 22.51
C ASP A 210 39.29 -4.61 21.67
N PHE A 211 39.17 -5.90 21.37
CA PHE A 211 40.15 -6.59 20.51
C PHE A 211 40.19 -6.03 19.08
N VAL A 212 39.05 -5.54 18.56
CA VAL A 212 38.98 -4.91 17.24
C VAL A 212 39.70 -3.55 17.24
N ARG A 213 39.68 -2.82 18.37
CA ARG A 213 40.29 -1.48 18.47
C ARG A 213 41.80 -1.51 18.28
N GLN A 214 42.46 -2.60 18.67
CA GLN A 214 43.91 -2.78 18.55
C GLN A 214 44.39 -2.73 17.09
N PHE A 215 43.56 -3.16 16.14
CA PHE A 215 43.91 -3.24 14.72
C PHE A 215 43.20 -2.20 13.86
N CYS A 216 42.28 -1.42 14.44
CA CYS A 216 41.37 -0.56 13.68
C CYS A 216 42.03 0.76 13.26
N PRO A 217 42.22 1.01 11.95
CA PRO A 217 42.85 2.25 11.47
C PRO A 217 41.95 3.48 11.73
N ALA A 218 40.63 3.28 11.86
CA ALA A 218 39.69 4.35 12.22
C ALA A 218 39.91 4.83 13.66
N TYR A 219 40.24 3.90 14.56
CA TYR A 219 40.52 4.19 15.97
C TYR A 219 41.84 4.93 16.12
N GLU A 220 42.89 4.45 15.46
CA GLU A 220 44.22 5.07 15.43
C GLU A 220 44.16 6.51 14.87
N LYS A 221 43.53 6.69 13.70
CA LYS A 221 43.42 8.00 13.05
C LYS A 221 42.34 8.91 13.63
N ARG A 222 41.58 8.43 14.63
CA ARG A 222 40.43 9.12 15.23
C ARG A 222 39.41 9.66 14.21
N LYS A 223 39.24 8.98 13.07
CA LYS A 223 38.30 9.33 11.99
C LYS A 223 37.25 8.24 11.84
N SER A 224 36.08 8.57 11.31
CA SER A 224 35.04 7.57 11.07
C SER A 224 35.43 6.57 9.98
N CYS A 225 35.06 5.30 10.17
CA CYS A 225 35.44 4.20 9.27
C CYS A 225 34.97 4.42 7.81
N TRP A 226 33.80 5.02 7.61
CA TRP A 226 33.29 5.31 6.26
C TRP A 226 34.06 6.43 5.55
N LYS A 227 34.66 7.39 6.27
CA LYS A 227 35.50 8.44 5.68
C LYS A 227 36.83 7.88 5.19
N ILE A 228 37.42 6.94 5.94
CA ILE A 228 38.68 6.28 5.55
C ILE A 228 38.48 5.04 4.67
N LYS A 229 37.22 4.63 4.44
CA LYS A 229 36.83 3.44 3.65
C LYS A 229 37.46 2.12 4.15
N SER A 230 37.73 2.03 5.45
CA SER A 230 38.23 0.82 6.12
C SER A 230 37.55 0.71 7.49
N GLY A 231 36.90 -0.42 7.75
CA GLY A 231 36.10 -0.64 8.95
C GLY A 231 35.95 -2.12 9.28
N CYS A 232 35.70 -2.40 10.55
CA CYS A 232 35.72 -3.76 11.12
C CYS A 232 34.70 -4.74 10.53
N MET A 233 33.65 -4.26 9.86
CA MET A 233 32.62 -5.10 9.21
C MET A 233 32.67 -5.05 7.68
N CYS A 234 33.43 -4.11 7.10
CA CYS A 234 33.44 -3.87 5.65
C CYS A 234 34.81 -4.16 4.99
N ASP A 235 35.87 -4.38 5.79
CA ASP A 235 37.22 -4.63 5.31
C ASP A 235 37.71 -6.02 5.73
N GLU A 236 37.83 -6.93 4.76
CA GLU A 236 38.18 -8.35 4.99
C GLU A 236 39.54 -8.51 5.66
N GLY A 237 40.53 -7.70 5.27
CA GLY A 237 41.85 -7.74 5.89
C GLY A 237 41.84 -7.38 7.37
N LEU A 238 40.96 -6.46 7.79
CA LEU A 238 40.79 -6.10 9.19
C LEU A 238 40.02 -7.17 9.95
N MET A 239 39.00 -7.77 9.33
CA MET A 239 38.23 -8.87 9.89
C MET A 239 39.12 -10.09 10.15
N LEU A 240 39.92 -10.50 9.16
CA LEU A 240 40.84 -11.64 9.28
C LEU A 240 41.90 -11.40 10.36
N LYS A 241 42.44 -10.17 10.47
CA LYS A 241 43.36 -9.81 11.56
C LYS A 241 42.70 -9.90 12.92
N ALA A 242 41.44 -9.45 13.04
CA ALA A 242 40.69 -9.51 14.28
C ALA A 242 40.31 -10.96 14.68
N MET A 243 40.01 -11.83 13.71
CA MET A 243 39.72 -13.26 13.94
C MET A 243 40.92 -14.08 14.40
N ARG A 244 42.15 -13.64 14.09
CA ARG A 244 43.38 -14.33 14.54
C ARG A 244 43.59 -14.24 16.05
N VAL A 245 42.90 -13.32 16.74
CA VAL A 245 42.93 -13.22 18.20
C VAL A 245 42.08 -14.35 18.79
N LYS A 246 42.71 -15.33 19.43
CA LYS A 246 42.00 -16.41 20.13
C LYS A 246 41.27 -15.86 21.36
N SER A 247 39.98 -15.60 21.23
CA SER A 247 39.08 -15.22 22.33
C SER A 247 37.66 -15.71 22.04
N LYS A 248 36.88 -16.05 23.09
CA LYS A 248 35.45 -16.43 22.94
C LYS A 248 34.65 -15.35 22.18
N GLU A 249 35.03 -14.09 22.35
CA GLU A 249 34.43 -12.96 21.65
C GLU A 249 34.72 -12.92 20.15
N ALA A 250 35.91 -13.37 19.73
CA ALA A 250 36.29 -13.45 18.32
C ALA A 250 35.54 -14.58 17.61
N GLU A 251 35.30 -15.72 18.27
CA GLU A 251 34.49 -16.82 17.73
C GLU A 251 33.03 -16.39 17.48
N PHE A 252 32.43 -15.69 18.45
CA PHE A 252 31.09 -15.14 18.29
C PHE A 252 31.02 -14.11 17.15
N PHE A 253 32.02 -13.23 17.08
CA PHE A 253 32.16 -12.25 16.00
C PHE A 253 32.28 -12.91 14.63
N GLU A 254 33.05 -14.00 14.51
CA GLU A 254 33.15 -14.78 13.27
C GLU A 254 31.81 -15.40 12.86
N LYS A 255 31.07 -15.98 13.81
CA LYS A 255 29.75 -16.57 13.55
C LYS A 255 28.75 -15.54 13.02
N ASP A 256 28.66 -14.36 13.65
CA ASP A 256 27.78 -13.25 13.20
C ASP A 256 28.18 -12.77 11.80
N LEU A 257 29.48 -12.66 11.53
CA LEU A 257 29.98 -12.26 10.21
C LEU A 257 29.66 -13.28 9.12
N ARG A 258 29.86 -14.58 9.39
CA ARG A 258 29.51 -15.65 8.45
C ARG A 258 28.02 -15.66 8.13
N TYR A 259 27.18 -15.40 9.12
CA TYR A 259 25.74 -15.31 8.93
C TYR A 259 25.35 -14.12 8.03
N ARG A 260 25.94 -12.93 8.25
CA ARG A 260 25.58 -11.70 7.53
C ARG A 260 26.18 -11.59 6.13
N HIS A 261 27.41 -12.07 5.95
CA HIS A 261 28.20 -11.80 4.75
C HIS A 261 28.68 -13.06 4.05
N GLY A 262 28.34 -14.25 4.57
CA GLY A 262 28.87 -15.52 4.10
C GLY A 262 30.31 -15.75 4.56
N ALA A 263 30.93 -16.81 4.03
CA ALA A 263 32.34 -17.10 4.33
C ALA A 263 33.25 -15.94 3.87
N VAL A 264 34.07 -15.43 4.79
CA VAL A 264 35.08 -14.40 4.50
C VAL A 264 36.27 -15.13 3.86
N THR A 265 36.48 -14.93 2.57
CA THR A 265 37.62 -15.49 1.85
C THR A 265 38.78 -14.50 1.82
N GLU A 266 40.01 -14.97 1.60
CA GLU A 266 41.23 -14.13 1.51
C GLU A 266 41.30 -13.26 0.24
N GLY A 267 40.15 -12.93 -0.37
CA GLY A 267 40.08 -11.99 -1.48
C GLY A 267 40.19 -10.53 -1.03
N GLN A 268 40.53 -9.63 -1.95
CA GLN A 268 40.28 -8.20 -1.73
C GLN A 268 38.94 -7.84 -2.36
N LEU A 269 37.92 -7.52 -1.56
CA LEU A 269 36.70 -6.92 -2.09
C LEU A 269 37.00 -5.68 -2.93
N THR A 270 36.30 -5.56 -4.05
CA THR A 270 36.29 -4.32 -4.83
C THR A 270 35.76 -3.15 -3.99
N ALA A 271 36.16 -1.92 -4.33
CA ALA A 271 35.70 -0.72 -3.64
C ALA A 271 34.16 -0.54 -3.69
N ALA A 272 33.47 -1.12 -4.68
CA ALA A 272 32.02 -1.12 -4.77
C ALA A 272 31.39 -2.11 -3.76
N GLN A 273 31.95 -3.32 -3.65
CA GLN A 273 31.51 -4.32 -2.67
C GLN A 273 31.76 -3.86 -1.23
N LYS A 274 32.92 -3.26 -0.94
CA LYS A 274 33.20 -2.65 0.38
C LYS A 274 32.17 -1.58 0.75
N ARG A 275 31.79 -0.74 -0.22
CA ARG A 275 30.73 0.28 -0.03
C ARG A 275 29.37 -0.36 0.26
N LYS A 276 28.99 -1.42 -0.45
CA LYS A 276 27.74 -2.15 -0.19
C LYS A 276 27.72 -2.75 1.22
N ARG A 277 28.78 -3.47 1.64
CA ARG A 277 28.87 -4.00 3.01
C ARG A 277 28.87 -2.90 4.07
N CYS A 278 29.55 -1.77 3.81
CA CYS A 278 29.53 -0.62 4.72
C CYS A 278 28.12 -0.07 4.93
N ARG A 279 27.28 -0.07 3.90
CA ARG A 279 25.88 0.39 3.97
C ARG A 279 24.96 -0.55 4.75
N GLU A 280 25.32 -1.84 4.81
CA GLU A 280 24.63 -2.88 5.58
C GLU A 280 25.16 -3.02 7.01
N CYS A 281 26.28 -2.34 7.34
CA CYS A 281 26.91 -2.40 8.66
C CYS A 281 26.05 -1.72 9.74
N VAL A 282 25.90 -2.39 10.88
CA VAL A 282 25.14 -1.89 12.05
C VAL A 282 25.65 -0.53 12.53
N ILE A 283 26.97 -0.34 12.55
CA ILE A 283 27.58 0.94 12.96
C ILE A 283 27.16 2.05 12.00
N TYR A 284 27.13 1.80 10.69
CA TYR A 284 26.73 2.81 9.72
C TYR A 284 25.24 3.14 9.86
N GLN A 285 24.38 2.14 10.00
CA GLN A 285 22.95 2.33 10.26
C GLN A 285 22.68 3.13 11.54
N PHE A 286 23.45 2.88 12.59
CA PHE A 286 23.37 3.65 13.83
C PHE A 286 23.67 5.15 13.61
N HIS A 287 24.68 5.48 12.81
CA HIS A 287 24.97 6.87 12.46
C HIS A 287 23.89 7.48 11.58
N GLN A 288 23.28 6.70 10.67
CA GLN A 288 22.13 7.17 9.89
C GLN A 288 20.93 7.45 10.79
N GLN A 289 20.70 6.63 11.83
CA GLN A 289 19.68 6.89 12.82
C GLN A 289 19.96 8.17 13.62
N GLN A 290 21.21 8.45 13.98
CA GLN A 290 21.59 9.71 14.62
C GLN A 290 21.39 10.91 13.69
N LYS A 291 21.73 10.78 12.41
CA LYS A 291 21.46 11.81 11.39
C LYS A 291 19.97 12.08 11.26
N TYR A 292 19.15 11.04 11.21
CA TYR A 292 17.68 11.16 11.20
C TYR A 292 17.17 11.89 12.44
N LYS A 293 17.62 11.52 13.64
CA LYS A 293 17.23 12.20 14.89
C LYS A 293 17.63 13.68 14.94
N LEU A 294 18.70 14.06 14.24
CA LEU A 294 19.14 15.46 14.17
C LEU A 294 18.32 16.25 13.14
N VAL A 295 17.97 15.63 12.01
CA VAL A 295 17.27 16.30 10.90
C VAL A 295 15.75 16.30 11.10
N SER A 296 15.17 15.27 11.72
CA SER A 296 13.72 15.13 11.87
C SER A 296 13.04 16.30 12.59
N PRO A 297 13.61 16.93 13.64
CA PRO A 297 12.98 18.09 14.27
C PRO A 297 12.96 19.33 13.37
N LEU A 298 13.85 19.42 12.38
CA LEU A 298 13.89 20.53 11.42
C LEU A 298 12.82 20.42 10.34
N VAL A 299 12.21 19.24 10.16
CA VAL A 299 11.16 19.02 9.16
C VAL A 299 9.90 19.82 9.49
N LEU A 300 9.52 19.90 10.77
CA LEU A 300 8.33 20.63 11.20
C LEU A 300 8.41 22.14 10.90
N PRO A 301 9.44 22.89 11.35
CA PRO A 301 9.54 24.31 11.02
C PRO A 301 9.70 24.56 9.52
N ALA A 302 10.41 23.67 8.80
CA ALA A 302 10.51 23.76 7.34
C ALA A 302 9.14 23.59 6.66
N ALA A 303 8.33 22.62 7.10
CA ALA A 303 6.99 22.40 6.58
C ALA A 303 6.05 23.57 6.91
N VAL A 304 6.11 24.12 8.12
CA VAL A 304 5.33 25.31 8.52
C VAL A 304 5.72 26.53 7.69
N ALA A 305 7.02 26.77 7.48
CA ALA A 305 7.48 27.87 6.64
C ALA A 305 7.03 27.71 5.17
N ALA A 306 7.09 26.48 4.64
CA ALA A 306 6.59 26.18 3.30
C ALA A 306 5.07 26.40 3.18
N LEU A 307 4.29 25.95 4.17
CA LEU A 307 2.84 26.16 4.22
C LEU A 307 2.48 27.64 4.29
N TYR A 308 3.20 28.43 5.10
CA TYR A 308 3.01 29.87 5.19
C TYR A 308 3.27 30.56 3.85
N TYR A 309 4.37 30.20 3.18
CA TYR A 309 4.70 30.74 1.86
C TYR A 309 3.70 30.36 0.78
N LEU A 310 3.18 29.13 0.82
CA LEU A 310 2.21 28.61 -0.15
C LEU A 310 0.75 28.98 0.16
N PHE A 311 0.47 29.62 1.29
CA PHE A 311 -0.88 29.92 1.76
C PHE A 311 -1.74 30.68 0.73
N PRO A 312 -1.28 31.80 0.13
CA PRO A 312 -2.10 32.54 -0.84
C PRO A 312 -2.43 31.72 -2.10
N TRP A 313 -1.50 30.85 -2.50
CA TRP A 313 -1.72 29.95 -3.62
C TRP A 313 -2.81 28.93 -3.29
N PHE A 314 -2.77 28.33 -2.09
CA PHE A 314 -3.81 27.39 -1.65
C PHE A 314 -5.19 28.02 -1.55
N GLU A 315 -5.29 29.25 -1.02
CA GLU A 315 -6.55 29.99 -0.94
C GLU A 315 -7.19 30.18 -2.32
N SER A 316 -6.43 30.69 -3.30
CA SER A 316 -6.92 30.85 -4.67
C SER A 316 -7.39 29.54 -5.32
N ARG A 317 -6.65 28.44 -5.06
CA ARG A 317 -6.96 27.13 -5.65
C ARG A 317 -8.11 26.42 -4.97
N PHE A 318 -8.34 26.70 -3.69
CA PHE A 318 -9.49 26.20 -2.97
C PHE A 318 -10.78 26.77 -3.55
N ASP A 319 -10.85 28.08 -3.79
CA ASP A 319 -12.02 28.71 -4.41
C ASP A 319 -12.29 28.18 -5.82
N ASP A 320 -11.24 28.03 -6.63
CA ASP A 320 -11.33 27.43 -7.96
C ASP A 320 -11.87 25.99 -7.88
N ALA A 321 -11.38 25.20 -6.91
CA ALA A 321 -11.81 23.83 -6.69
C ALA A 321 -13.28 23.76 -6.24
N VAL A 322 -13.73 24.64 -5.34
CA VAL A 322 -15.14 24.68 -4.92
C VAL A 322 -16.03 25.11 -6.07
N ARG A 323 -15.67 26.14 -6.83
CA ARG A 323 -16.44 26.56 -8.02
C ARG A 323 -16.49 25.46 -9.07
N PHE A 324 -15.42 24.69 -9.22
CA PHE A 324 -15.38 23.52 -10.08
C PHE A 324 -16.35 22.44 -9.56
N ILE A 325 -16.32 22.14 -8.26
CA ILE A 325 -17.24 21.17 -7.63
C ILE A 325 -18.69 21.64 -7.80
N ASP A 326 -19.01 22.91 -7.60
CA ASP A 326 -20.36 23.45 -7.73
C ASP A 326 -20.86 23.39 -9.19
N LYS A 327 -20.02 23.77 -10.16
CA LYS A 327 -20.31 23.60 -11.60
C LYS A 327 -20.46 22.14 -12.00
N PHE A 328 -19.74 21.23 -11.36
CA PHE A 328 -19.86 19.81 -11.59
C PHE A 328 -21.14 19.25 -10.95
N MET A 329 -21.41 19.60 -9.69
CA MET A 329 -22.57 19.15 -8.93
C MET A 329 -23.88 19.70 -9.52
N SER A 330 -23.91 20.93 -10.03
CA SER A 330 -25.08 21.48 -10.73
C SER A 330 -25.43 20.67 -11.99
N LYS A 331 -24.42 20.28 -12.79
CA LYS A 331 -24.61 19.41 -13.96
C LYS A 331 -25.08 18.00 -13.58
N VAL A 332 -24.59 17.50 -12.45
CA VAL A 332 -24.88 16.16 -11.93
C VAL A 332 -26.21 16.14 -11.15
N SER A 333 -26.68 17.28 -10.64
CA SER A 333 -27.90 17.34 -9.83
C SER A 333 -29.16 17.04 -10.66
N PHE A 334 -30.08 16.30 -10.06
CA PHE A 334 -31.38 15.97 -10.66
C PHE A 334 -32.45 17.07 -10.50
N LEU A 335 -32.11 18.21 -9.87
CA LEU A 335 -33.06 19.28 -9.61
C LEU A 335 -33.09 20.27 -10.79
N PRO A 336 -34.27 20.58 -11.36
CA PRO A 336 -34.39 21.50 -12.50
C PRO A 336 -34.09 22.97 -12.13
N GLN A 337 -34.32 23.36 -10.87
CA GLN A 337 -34.13 24.75 -10.40
C GLN A 337 -32.70 25.10 -9.93
N ALA A 338 -31.83 24.11 -9.75
CA ALA A 338 -30.46 24.34 -9.27
C ALA A 338 -29.58 25.10 -10.28
N ALA A 339 -29.91 25.04 -11.58
CA ALA A 339 -29.12 25.65 -12.64
C ALA A 339 -29.37 27.15 -12.84
N GLY A 340 -30.52 27.69 -12.40
CA GLY A 340 -30.95 29.06 -12.72
C GLY A 340 -31.07 30.02 -11.54
N SER A 341 -31.08 29.52 -10.30
CA SER A 341 -31.50 30.34 -9.14
C SER A 341 -30.75 30.08 -7.85
N MET A 342 -29.55 29.49 -7.88
CA MET A 342 -28.70 29.58 -6.69
C MET A 342 -28.24 31.04 -6.56
N PRO A 343 -28.67 31.77 -5.51
CA PRO A 343 -28.16 33.10 -5.27
C PRO A 343 -26.63 33.01 -5.16
N GLN A 344 -25.91 33.96 -5.76
CA GLN A 344 -24.48 34.14 -5.56
C GLN A 344 -24.23 34.50 -4.08
N GLN A 345 -24.25 33.50 -3.20
CA GLN A 345 -24.15 33.69 -1.76
C GLN A 345 -23.64 32.41 -1.09
N PRO A 346 -22.80 32.53 -0.05
CA PRO A 346 -21.57 33.30 0.06
C PRO A 346 -20.35 32.39 -0.23
N SER A 347 -19.15 32.96 -0.17
CA SER A 347 -17.90 32.22 0.02
C SER A 347 -18.09 31.06 1.01
N VAL A 348 -17.53 29.90 0.69
CA VAL A 348 -17.50 28.76 1.61
C VAL A 348 -17.10 29.26 2.99
N PRO A 349 -17.84 28.95 4.07
CA PRO A 349 -17.50 29.44 5.39
C PRO A 349 -16.02 29.19 5.70
N ASP A 350 -15.28 30.22 6.13
CA ASP A 350 -13.83 30.17 6.32
C ASP A 350 -13.37 28.95 7.15
N ILE A 351 -14.22 28.50 8.07
CA ILE A 351 -13.97 27.31 8.88
C ILE A 351 -13.67 26.05 8.05
N PHE A 352 -14.32 25.85 6.90
CA PHE A 352 -14.06 24.70 6.03
C PHE A 352 -12.71 24.81 5.33
N PHE A 353 -12.33 26.02 4.90
CA PHE A 353 -11.00 26.27 4.36
C PHE A 353 -9.93 25.98 5.41
N TRP A 354 -10.09 26.47 6.64
CA TRP A 354 -9.16 26.21 7.74
C TRP A 354 -9.07 24.72 8.10
N LEU A 355 -10.18 23.99 8.13
CA LEU A 355 -10.19 22.54 8.35
C LEU A 355 -9.43 21.80 7.25
N PHE A 356 -9.68 22.14 5.97
CA PHE A 356 -8.95 21.59 4.83
C PHE A 356 -7.45 21.91 4.93
N PHE A 357 -7.10 23.15 5.28
CA PHE A 357 -5.72 23.59 5.41
C PHE A 357 -4.97 22.86 6.53
N ILE A 358 -5.60 22.66 7.69
CA ILE A 358 -5.03 21.87 8.80
C ILE A 358 -4.79 20.42 8.35
N TRP A 359 -5.75 19.82 7.67
CA TRP A 359 -5.61 18.44 7.18
C TRP A 359 -4.46 18.33 6.15
N LEU A 360 -4.38 19.27 5.22
CA LEU A 360 -3.30 19.35 4.25
C LEU A 360 -1.94 19.57 4.92
N ALA A 361 -1.87 20.39 5.97
CA ALA A 361 -0.66 20.61 6.75
C ALA A 361 -0.15 19.32 7.41
N ILE A 362 -1.05 18.53 8.01
CA ILE A 362 -0.72 17.22 8.60
C ILE A 362 -0.15 16.28 7.53
N LEU A 363 -0.77 16.24 6.34
CA LEU A 363 -0.27 15.42 5.24
C LEU A 363 1.13 15.85 4.78
N ILE A 364 1.35 17.16 4.57
CA ILE A 364 2.64 17.68 4.12
C ILE A 364 3.74 17.34 5.14
N ILE A 365 3.46 17.49 6.44
CA ILE A 365 4.41 17.12 7.50
C ILE A 365 4.70 15.61 7.47
N SER A 366 3.67 14.77 7.37
CA SER A 366 3.80 13.31 7.32
C SER A 366 4.64 12.85 6.11
N TYR A 367 4.32 13.33 4.91
CA TYR A 367 5.07 12.99 3.70
C TYR A 367 6.51 13.53 3.73
N SER A 368 6.74 14.71 4.32
CA SER A 368 8.09 15.26 4.46
C SER A 368 8.95 14.42 5.41
N LEU A 369 8.38 13.90 6.51
CA LEU A 369 9.08 13.00 7.42
C LEU A 369 9.45 11.67 6.74
N HIS A 370 8.51 11.08 5.98
CA HIS A 370 8.79 9.89 5.18
C HIS A 370 9.83 10.13 4.09
N PHE A 371 9.81 11.31 3.47
CA PHE A 371 10.82 11.68 2.48
C PHE A 371 12.23 11.76 3.11
N VAL A 372 12.36 12.39 4.28
CA VAL A 372 13.63 12.44 5.02
C VAL A 372 14.09 11.05 5.46
N GLU A 373 13.18 10.21 5.95
CA GLU A 373 13.46 8.81 6.27
C GLU A 373 14.00 8.05 5.05
N TRP A 374 13.34 8.19 3.89
CA TRP A 374 13.76 7.59 2.64
C TRP A 374 15.15 8.08 2.19
N CYS A 375 15.40 9.40 2.25
CA CYS A 375 16.71 9.97 1.91
C CYS A 375 17.84 9.43 2.80
N ILE A 376 17.58 9.24 4.10
CA ILE A 376 18.60 8.83 5.07
C ILE A 376 18.82 7.31 5.07
N PHE A 377 17.76 6.50 5.05
CA PHE A 377 17.89 5.05 5.18
C PHE A 377 17.96 4.30 3.85
N LYS A 378 17.21 4.72 2.83
CA LYS A 378 17.19 4.04 1.51
C LYS A 378 18.25 4.61 0.58
N LEU A 379 18.28 5.93 0.43
CA LEU A 379 19.24 6.59 -0.46
C LEU A 379 20.64 6.70 0.18
N GLN A 380 20.69 6.72 1.53
CA GLN A 380 21.91 6.74 2.33
C GLN A 380 22.83 7.92 2.00
N ILE A 381 22.21 9.09 1.79
CA ILE A 381 22.89 10.40 1.66
C ILE A 381 23.39 10.86 3.03
#